data_AF-A0A522Q4Y7-F1
#
_entry.id   AF-A0A522Q4Y7-F1
#
_cell.length_a   1.000
_cell.length_b   1.000
_cell.length_c   1.000
_cell.angle_alpha   90.00
_cell.angle_beta   90.00
_cell.angle_gamma   90.00
#
_symmetry.space_group_name_H-M   'P 1'
#
loop_
_entity.id
_entity.type
_entity.pdbx_description
1 polymer ?
#
loop_
_entity_poly.entity_id
_entity_poly.type
_entity_poly.pdbx_seq_one_letter_code
_entity_poly.pdbx_strand_id
1 'polypeptide(L)'
;MRLLMRLITSVNEMKALTRENRSRGRSVGLVPTMGALHKGHVSLVRQAKQQCDVVVVSVFVNPMQFGPEEDYERYPRNLEEDFQLLSSYNIDTAFAPSLEEMYPEGFQTFVEPGPLAKVFEGASRPGHFRGVSTVVVKLFNIVQPDMAYFGQKDFQQAIVIRRLVEDLNLNVRLVLCPIVRDEDGLAISSRNVYLKPAQRKSALALSRSLWRAEELIHSGEPDASKILEEMRHVLQRDVRLKIDYLAIVNPVSFEPASRVSAGAIALVAAYVDRVRLIDNTILGPVGASQEDRLQMALSAPAVTTPEARAPGIDAEAVIHKIEGCRDCAAISTILLPPREFMASYIKRDYPDLSTVRTAVIGRHSTARADNSFYRNGGRPNRFVTALYDLLGISDFAEFKKRFILTDIIHCHASGPRIPDKAMRNCSRHLRNELSLFPNLQSLVVLGEDAYWGVQRFLLERDPGEIQSFSNFIEPNGWVEEEARISALDNRTVKIFYCHHPSLGYQRSPSLASALV
;
A
#
# COMPACT_ATOMS: atom_id res chain seq x y z
N MET A 1 -10.45 30.53 6.61
CA MET A 1 -9.35 30.63 7.61
C MET A 1 -8.28 29.62 7.24
N ARG A 2 -7.08 30.05 6.84
CA ARG A 2 -5.91 29.14 6.74
C ARG A 2 -5.58 28.71 8.16
N LEU A 3 -5.71 27.42 8.48
CA LEU A 3 -5.17 26.89 9.73
C LEU A 3 -3.64 26.97 9.63
N LEU A 4 -3.02 27.78 10.49
CA LEU A 4 -1.58 27.77 10.65
C LEU A 4 -1.14 26.38 11.15
N MET A 5 -0.07 25.85 10.54
CA MET A 5 0.62 24.65 11.01
C MET A 5 1.06 24.83 12.46
N ARG A 6 0.77 23.85 13.33
CA ARG A 6 1.17 23.87 14.74
C ARG A 6 2.57 23.28 14.92
N LEU A 7 3.45 23.97 15.65
CA LEU A 7 4.68 23.40 16.17
C LEU A 7 4.41 22.86 17.57
N ILE A 8 4.58 21.54 17.76
CA ILE A 8 4.40 20.88 19.05
C ILE A 8 5.75 20.31 19.48
N THR A 9 6.18 20.62 20.70
CA THR A 9 7.44 20.12 21.27
C THR A 9 7.23 19.18 22.45
N SER A 10 6.04 19.12 23.04
CA SER A 10 5.71 18.21 24.14
C SER A 10 4.92 16.97 23.71
N VAL A 11 5.29 15.82 24.27
CA VAL A 11 4.57 14.55 24.16
C VAL A 11 3.13 14.67 24.67
N ASN A 12 2.91 15.42 25.76
CA ASN A 12 1.58 15.58 26.35
C ASN A 12 0.65 16.37 25.43
N GLU A 13 1.16 17.44 24.81
CA GLU A 13 0.41 18.23 23.84
C GLU A 13 0.12 17.42 22.57
N MET A 14 1.11 16.66 22.07
CA MET A 14 0.92 15.78 20.91
C MET A 14 -0.18 14.73 21.15
N LYS A 15 -0.15 14.07 22.33
CA LYS A 15 -1.20 13.13 22.73
C LYS A 15 -2.57 13.80 22.85
N ALA A 16 -2.63 15.05 23.32
CA ALA A 16 -3.89 15.79 23.41
C ALA A 16 -4.48 16.08 22.02
N LEU A 17 -3.64 16.52 21.07
CA LEU A 17 -4.05 16.75 19.68
C LEU A 17 -4.59 15.46 19.03
N THR A 18 -3.93 14.32 19.25
CA THR A 18 -4.41 13.04 18.72
C THR A 18 -5.76 12.65 19.31
N ARG A 19 -5.95 12.77 20.64
CA ARG A 19 -7.23 12.47 21.29
C ARG A 19 -8.37 13.34 20.76
N GLU A 20 -8.11 14.63 20.56
CA GLU A 20 -9.08 15.56 20.00
C GLU A 20 -9.49 15.14 18.58
N ASN A 21 -8.54 14.87 17.69
CA ASN A 21 -8.86 14.48 16.31
C ASN A 21 -9.59 13.13 16.24
N ARG A 22 -9.19 12.15 17.05
CA ARG A 22 -9.91 10.88 17.16
C ARG A 22 -11.33 11.03 17.66
N SER A 23 -11.58 11.91 18.64
CA SER A 23 -12.94 12.18 19.14
C SER A 23 -13.87 12.76 18.06
N ARG A 24 -13.28 13.36 17.01
CA ARG A 24 -13.98 13.88 15.84
C ARG A 24 -14.00 12.92 14.65
N GLY A 25 -13.54 11.67 14.84
CA GLY A 25 -13.46 10.67 13.77
C GLY A 25 -12.47 11.01 12.65
N ARG A 26 -11.51 11.92 12.90
CA ARG A 26 -10.49 12.31 11.91
C ARG A 26 -9.31 11.34 11.93
N SER A 27 -8.86 10.95 10.75
CA SER A 27 -7.68 10.12 10.53
C SER A 27 -6.38 10.90 10.73
N VAL A 28 -5.38 10.23 11.31
CA VAL A 28 -4.06 10.80 11.61
C VAL A 28 -2.96 10.06 10.85
N GLY A 29 -2.25 10.78 9.98
CA GLY A 29 -1.06 10.32 9.27
C GLY A 29 0.22 10.80 9.96
N LEU A 30 1.21 9.92 10.09
CA LEU A 30 2.54 10.25 10.64
C LEU A 30 3.62 10.09 9.57
N VAL A 31 4.43 11.13 9.37
CA VAL A 31 5.69 11.08 8.60
C VAL A 31 6.85 11.24 9.57
N PRO A 32 7.50 10.15 10.03
CA PRO A 32 8.62 10.26 10.94
C PRO A 32 9.91 10.65 10.19
N THR A 33 10.57 11.72 10.63
CA THR A 33 11.82 12.23 10.03
C THR A 33 12.85 12.62 11.09
N MET A 34 14.10 12.78 10.65
CA MET A 34 15.17 13.38 11.46
C MET A 34 15.38 14.88 11.16
N GLY A 35 14.49 15.51 10.39
CA GLY A 35 14.70 16.88 9.87
C GLY A 35 15.59 16.92 8.63
N ALA A 36 16.10 18.11 8.31
CA ALA A 36 16.83 18.41 7.07
C ALA A 36 16.03 17.94 5.85
N LEU A 37 14.80 18.46 5.78
CA LEU A 37 13.77 17.99 4.88
C LEU A 37 14.12 18.28 3.41
N HIS A 38 13.64 17.41 2.53
CA HIS A 38 13.95 17.47 1.10
C HIS A 38 12.78 16.89 0.29
N LYS A 39 12.89 16.90 -1.04
CA LYS A 39 11.82 16.43 -1.95
C LYS A 39 11.33 15.01 -1.63
N GLY A 40 12.21 14.12 -1.17
CA GLY A 40 11.84 12.81 -0.64
C GLY A 40 10.90 12.85 0.58
N HIS A 41 11.14 13.71 1.56
CA HIS A 41 10.22 13.87 2.70
C HIS A 41 8.90 14.52 2.27
N VAL A 42 8.96 15.49 1.35
CA VAL A 42 7.78 16.13 0.78
C VAL A 42 6.88 15.14 0.05
N SER A 43 7.42 14.13 -0.64
CA SER A 43 6.58 13.11 -1.28
C SER A 43 5.80 12.30 -0.25
N LEU A 44 6.42 11.97 0.90
CA LEU A 44 5.72 11.31 2.01
C LEU A 44 4.58 12.17 2.57
N VAL A 45 4.84 13.48 2.75
CA VAL A 45 3.84 14.45 3.23
C VAL A 45 2.68 14.55 2.25
N ARG A 46 2.97 14.66 0.95
CA ARG A 46 1.95 14.71 -0.09
C ARG A 46 1.10 13.45 -0.10
N GLN A 47 1.74 12.29 0.05
CA GLN A 47 1.02 11.04 0.19
C GLN A 47 0.10 11.10 1.41
N ALA A 48 0.64 11.41 2.59
CA ALA A 48 -0.14 11.51 3.83
C ALA A 48 -1.36 12.45 3.72
N LYS A 49 -1.21 13.62 3.06
CA LYS A 49 -2.32 14.57 2.85
C LYS A 49 -3.44 14.06 1.93
N GLN A 50 -3.15 13.08 1.07
CA GLN A 50 -4.17 12.45 0.22
C GLN A 50 -5.03 11.46 1.01
N GLN A 51 -4.50 10.93 2.11
CA GLN A 51 -5.07 9.77 2.81
C GLN A 51 -5.60 10.07 4.21
N CYS A 52 -5.11 11.16 4.82
CA CYS A 52 -5.38 11.48 6.20
C CYS A 52 -5.93 12.91 6.35
N ASP A 53 -6.87 13.06 7.28
CA ASP A 53 -7.46 14.35 7.63
C ASP A 53 -6.46 15.26 8.34
N VAL A 54 -5.53 14.65 9.09
CA VAL A 54 -4.50 15.31 9.90
C VAL A 54 -3.15 14.70 9.58
N VAL A 55 -2.16 15.52 9.23
CA VAL A 55 -0.79 15.07 9.00
C VAL A 55 0.16 15.64 10.05
N VAL A 56 0.85 14.72 10.72
CA VAL A 56 1.91 14.99 11.69
C VAL A 56 3.25 14.62 11.06
N VAL A 57 4.17 15.58 10.99
CA VAL A 57 5.57 15.30 10.63
C VAL A 57 6.41 15.36 11.89
N SER A 58 7.08 14.27 12.26
CA SER A 58 8.02 14.33 13.40
C SER A 58 9.39 14.75 12.90
N VAL A 59 10.05 15.66 13.63
CA VAL A 59 11.41 16.14 13.36
C VAL A 59 12.25 15.86 14.59
N PHE A 60 12.98 14.74 14.58
CA PHE A 60 13.77 14.32 15.74
C PHE A 60 15.01 13.53 15.31
N VAL A 61 16.20 14.09 15.53
CA VAL A 61 17.47 13.39 15.32
C VAL A 61 17.71 12.45 16.50
N ASN A 62 17.25 11.21 16.36
CA ASN A 62 17.36 10.19 17.39
C ASN A 62 18.84 9.77 17.62
N PRO A 63 19.46 9.98 18.78
CA PRO A 63 20.84 9.54 19.01
C PRO A 63 20.99 8.02 19.06
N MET A 64 19.97 7.27 19.49
CA MET A 64 20.07 5.81 19.70
C MET A 64 20.31 5.02 18.40
N GLN A 65 20.06 5.63 17.24
CA GLN A 65 20.26 5.00 15.94
C GLN A 65 21.58 5.41 15.26
N PHE A 66 22.46 6.13 15.97
CA PHE A 66 23.80 6.47 15.49
C PHE A 66 24.86 5.69 16.26
N GLY A 67 25.82 5.13 15.53
CA GLY A 67 27.03 4.55 16.12
C GLY A 67 28.03 5.63 16.59
N PRO A 68 29.02 5.27 17.44
CA PRO A 68 30.00 6.23 17.98
C PRO A 68 30.81 6.99 16.91
N GLU A 69 31.09 6.35 15.78
CA GLU A 69 31.87 6.93 14.66
C GLU A 69 30.98 7.55 13.57
N GLU A 70 29.67 7.54 13.75
CA GLU A 70 28.72 8.05 12.77
C GLU A 70 28.55 9.58 12.87
N ASP A 71 27.68 10.12 12.01
CA ASP A 71 27.55 11.55 11.78
C ASP A 71 26.57 12.27 12.72
N TYR A 72 26.31 11.75 13.93
CA TYR A 72 25.32 12.36 14.85
C TYR A 72 25.59 13.84 15.13
N GLU A 73 26.82 14.18 15.51
CA GLU A 73 27.22 15.57 15.82
C GLU A 73 27.16 16.48 14.59
N ARG A 74 27.41 15.91 13.40
CA ARG A 74 27.45 16.66 12.14
C ARG A 74 26.12 16.65 11.38
N TYR A 75 25.12 15.90 11.87
CA TYR A 75 23.84 15.76 11.18
C TYR A 75 23.16 17.13 11.06
N PRO A 76 22.70 17.51 9.85
CA PRO A 76 22.10 18.82 9.62
C PRO A 76 20.85 19.00 10.49
N ARG A 77 20.80 20.10 11.24
CA ARG A 77 19.69 20.48 12.12
C ARG A 77 19.31 21.92 11.81
N ASN A 78 18.23 22.12 11.07
CA ASN A 78 17.65 23.44 10.83
C ASN A 78 16.12 23.37 10.87
N LEU A 79 15.58 23.44 12.09
CA LEU A 79 14.14 23.34 12.32
C LEU A 79 13.37 24.50 11.65
N GLU A 80 13.99 25.68 11.51
CA GLU A 80 13.35 26.82 10.88
C GLU A 80 13.16 26.59 9.37
N GLU A 81 14.20 26.13 8.66
CA GLU A 81 14.10 25.75 7.25
C GLU A 81 13.10 24.61 7.04
N ASP A 82 13.12 23.59 7.92
CA ASP A 82 12.18 22.48 7.88
C ASP A 82 10.73 22.98 8.04
N PHE A 83 10.48 23.89 8.99
CA PHE A 83 9.17 24.49 9.23
C PHE A 83 8.70 25.34 8.05
N GLN A 84 9.59 26.16 7.47
CA GLN A 84 9.29 26.95 6.27
C GLN A 84 8.90 26.04 5.10
N LEU A 85 9.64 24.95 4.87
CA LEU A 85 9.31 23.98 3.83
C LEU A 85 7.93 23.35 4.07
N LEU A 86 7.67 22.86 5.29
CA LEU A 86 6.41 22.20 5.65
C LEU A 86 5.20 23.14 5.57
N SER A 87 5.38 24.43 5.89
CA SER A 87 4.30 25.44 5.82
C SER A 87 3.72 25.58 4.41
N SER A 88 4.54 25.33 3.37
CA SER A 88 4.12 25.36 1.97
C SER A 88 3.23 24.18 1.56
N TYR A 89 3.13 23.14 2.40
CA TYR A 89 2.35 21.92 2.14
C TYR A 89 1.07 21.80 2.96
N ASN A 90 0.71 22.85 3.73
CA ASN A 90 -0.51 22.91 4.54
C ASN A 90 -0.70 21.66 5.43
N ILE A 91 0.38 21.20 6.07
CA ILE A 91 0.27 20.15 7.08
C ILE A 91 -0.29 20.72 8.39
N ASP A 92 -0.82 19.84 9.22
CA ASP A 92 -1.50 20.22 10.45
C ASP A 92 -0.52 20.43 11.60
N THR A 93 0.54 19.61 11.70
CA THR A 93 1.46 19.63 12.85
C THR A 93 2.88 19.18 12.50
N ALA A 94 3.87 19.96 12.96
CA ALA A 94 5.25 19.53 13.10
C ALA A 94 5.50 19.17 14.57
N PHE A 95 5.88 17.91 14.84
CA PHE A 95 6.23 17.43 16.18
C PHE A 95 7.76 17.37 16.34
N ALA A 96 8.33 18.32 17.08
CA ALA A 96 9.77 18.48 17.24
C ALA A 96 10.17 18.43 18.73
N PRO A 97 10.11 17.25 19.38
CA PRO A 97 10.44 17.11 20.78
C PRO A 97 11.94 17.26 21.05
N SER A 98 12.29 17.67 22.28
CA SER A 98 13.68 17.64 22.74
C SER A 98 14.14 16.21 23.05
N LEU A 99 15.44 16.05 23.28
CA LEU A 99 16.00 14.77 23.68
C LEU A 99 15.43 14.30 25.02
N GLU A 100 15.32 15.20 25.99
CA GLU A 100 14.83 14.94 27.35
C GLU A 100 13.34 14.57 27.34
N GLU A 101 12.56 15.17 26.44
CA GLU A 101 11.14 14.83 26.26
C GLU A 101 10.97 13.41 25.71
N MET A 102 11.85 12.98 24.79
CA MET A 102 11.82 11.63 24.24
C MET A 102 12.47 10.61 25.16
N TYR A 103 13.58 10.94 25.81
CA TYR A 103 14.41 10.06 26.63
C TYR A 103 14.77 10.77 27.94
N PRO A 104 13.86 10.76 28.94
CA PRO A 104 14.13 11.37 30.24
C PRO A 104 15.27 10.66 30.96
N GLU A 105 15.80 11.31 32.00
CA GLU A 105 16.83 10.72 32.86
C GLU A 105 16.37 9.35 33.40
N GLY A 106 17.25 8.35 33.29
CA GLY A 106 16.93 6.97 33.68
C GLY A 106 16.13 6.16 32.65
N PHE A 107 16.01 6.61 31.39
CA PHE A 107 15.39 5.81 30.33
C PHE A 107 16.11 4.46 30.12
N GLN A 108 15.39 3.35 30.32
CA GLN A 108 15.96 1.99 30.33
C GLN A 108 15.38 1.05 29.25
N THR A 109 14.26 1.41 28.62
CA THR A 109 13.52 0.50 27.74
C THR A 109 13.98 0.62 26.29
N PHE A 110 14.21 -0.52 25.62
CA PHE A 110 14.47 -0.56 24.18
C PHE A 110 13.69 -1.69 23.53
N VAL A 111 13.51 -1.57 22.22
CA VAL A 111 12.93 -2.62 21.37
C VAL A 111 14.05 -3.24 20.55
N GLU A 112 14.29 -4.53 20.76
CA GLU A 112 15.26 -5.31 20.00
C GLU A 112 14.57 -6.00 18.81
N PRO A 113 14.86 -5.59 17.56
CA PRO A 113 14.34 -6.27 16.39
C PRO A 113 15.02 -7.64 16.15
N GLY A 114 14.31 -8.52 15.45
CA GLY A 114 14.76 -9.88 15.15
C GLY A 114 15.90 -9.99 14.11
N PRO A 115 16.16 -11.19 13.56
CA PRO A 115 17.29 -11.47 12.67
C PRO A 115 17.41 -10.57 11.44
N LEU A 116 16.28 -10.09 10.90
CA LEU A 116 16.22 -9.16 9.77
C LEU A 116 17.03 -7.87 10.00
N ALA A 117 17.18 -7.46 11.26
CA ALA A 117 17.94 -6.29 11.67
C ALA A 117 19.44 -6.55 11.91
N LYS A 118 19.93 -7.77 11.66
CA LYS A 118 21.33 -8.16 11.89
C LYS A 118 22.15 -8.31 10.61
N VAL A 119 21.52 -8.24 9.44
CA VAL A 119 22.15 -8.35 8.12
C VAL A 119 22.26 -6.98 7.44
N PHE A 120 23.10 -6.86 6.40
CA PHE A 120 23.27 -5.65 5.58
C PHE A 120 23.45 -4.38 6.41
N GLU A 121 22.50 -3.43 6.40
CA GLU A 121 22.61 -2.21 7.22
C GLU A 121 22.80 -2.51 8.70
N GLY A 122 22.18 -3.57 9.22
CA GLY A 122 22.31 -3.97 10.62
C GLY A 122 23.70 -4.52 10.97
N ALA A 123 24.35 -5.18 10.01
CA ALA A 123 25.72 -5.66 10.16
C ALA A 123 26.72 -4.50 10.05
N SER A 124 26.51 -3.60 9.08
CA SER A 124 27.35 -2.41 8.87
C SER A 124 27.17 -1.36 9.97
N ARG A 125 26.01 -1.34 10.65
CA ARG A 125 25.65 -0.35 11.68
C ARG A 125 25.09 -1.04 12.93
N PRO A 126 25.93 -1.72 13.74
CA PRO A 126 25.47 -2.44 14.93
C PRO A 126 24.68 -1.54 15.89
N GLY A 127 23.51 -2.01 16.32
CA GLY A 127 22.61 -1.25 17.21
C GLY A 127 21.70 -0.24 16.51
N HIS A 128 21.93 0.10 15.23
CA HIS A 128 21.12 1.07 14.48
C HIS A 128 19.63 0.77 14.54
N PHE A 129 19.23 -0.46 14.21
CA PHE A 129 17.82 -0.86 14.17
C PHE A 129 17.18 -1.02 15.55
N ARG A 130 17.94 -1.25 16.63
CA ARG A 130 17.43 -1.14 18.01
C ARG A 130 17.01 0.31 18.29
N GLY A 131 17.86 1.26 17.90
CA GLY A 131 17.57 2.69 17.98
C GLY A 131 16.32 3.09 17.18
N VAL A 132 16.24 2.66 15.92
CA VAL A 132 15.08 2.90 15.05
C VAL A 132 13.80 2.29 15.62
N SER A 133 13.83 1.00 15.99
CA SER A 133 12.64 0.30 16.50
C SER A 133 12.13 0.96 17.79
N THR A 134 13.04 1.36 18.68
CA THR A 134 12.70 2.03 19.94
C THR A 134 12.02 3.38 19.69
N VAL A 135 12.61 4.24 18.84
CA VAL A 135 12.02 5.57 18.58
C VAL A 135 10.70 5.47 17.81
N VAL A 136 10.59 4.54 16.85
CA VAL A 136 9.36 4.36 16.05
C VAL A 136 8.21 3.86 16.92
N VAL A 137 8.43 2.88 17.80
CA VAL A 137 7.39 2.45 18.76
C VAL A 137 6.97 3.59 19.68
N LYS A 138 7.91 4.41 20.17
CA LYS A 138 7.58 5.59 20.96
C LYS A 138 6.71 6.58 20.18
N LEU A 139 7.10 6.91 18.94
CA LEU A 139 6.32 7.81 18.07
C LEU A 139 4.92 7.26 17.80
N PHE A 140 4.77 5.96 17.53
CA PHE A 140 3.46 5.33 17.36
C PHE A 140 2.62 5.39 18.64
N ASN A 141 3.22 5.24 19.83
CA ASN A 141 2.50 5.38 21.10
C ASN A 141 2.12 6.83 21.43
N ILE A 142 2.92 7.81 21.01
CA ILE A 142 2.71 9.24 21.26
C ILE A 142 1.65 9.79 20.28
N VAL A 143 1.88 9.60 18.98
CA VAL A 143 1.05 10.17 17.91
C VAL A 143 -0.19 9.32 17.65
N GLN A 144 -0.11 8.01 17.90
CA GLN A 144 -1.15 7.01 17.62
C GLN A 144 -1.77 7.18 16.22
N PRO A 145 -0.95 7.15 15.16
CA PRO A 145 -1.43 7.37 13.80
C PRO A 145 -2.25 6.19 13.31
N ASP A 146 -3.22 6.45 12.44
CA ASP A 146 -3.88 5.43 11.63
C ASP A 146 -2.93 4.92 10.53
N MET A 147 -2.11 5.83 9.98
CA MET A 147 -1.17 5.54 8.89
C MET A 147 0.20 6.18 9.13
N ALA A 148 1.29 5.49 8.81
CA ALA A 148 2.65 6.00 8.93
C ALA A 148 3.46 5.80 7.63
N TYR A 149 4.11 6.86 7.16
CA TYR A 149 4.71 6.93 5.82
C TYR A 149 6.22 6.82 5.90
N PHE A 150 6.78 5.84 5.21
CA PHE A 150 8.23 5.60 5.15
C PHE A 150 8.69 5.59 3.68
N GLY A 151 9.94 6.00 3.45
CA GLY A 151 10.52 5.99 2.10
C GLY A 151 11.14 4.63 1.76
N GLN A 152 10.92 4.17 0.53
CA GLN A 152 11.53 2.94 -0.03
C GLN A 152 13.06 2.99 0.01
N LYS A 153 13.67 4.19 -0.01
CA LYS A 153 15.13 4.36 0.01
C LYS A 153 15.79 3.57 1.15
N ASP A 154 15.17 3.57 2.31
CA ASP A 154 15.62 2.84 3.50
C ASP A 154 14.82 1.51 3.59
N PHE A 155 14.87 0.69 2.54
CA PHE A 155 14.00 -0.48 2.37
C PHE A 155 14.07 -1.48 3.54
N GLN A 156 15.28 -1.81 4.00
CA GLN A 156 15.45 -2.70 5.16
C GLN A 156 14.79 -2.11 6.41
N GLN A 157 14.89 -0.80 6.63
CA GLN A 157 14.20 -0.12 7.73
C GLN A 157 12.68 -0.31 7.63
N ALA A 158 12.10 -0.13 6.44
CA ALA A 158 10.68 -0.32 6.23
C ALA A 158 10.23 -1.75 6.54
N ILE A 159 11.01 -2.77 6.17
CA ILE A 159 10.68 -4.18 6.48
C ILE A 159 10.92 -4.51 7.96
N VAL A 160 11.94 -3.94 8.62
CA VAL A 160 12.12 -4.05 10.09
C VAL A 160 10.90 -3.50 10.80
N ILE A 161 10.43 -2.31 10.41
CA ILE A 161 9.26 -1.66 11.01
C ILE A 161 7.98 -2.41 10.66
N ARG A 162 7.86 -2.95 9.44
CA ARG A 162 6.76 -3.84 9.04
C ARG A 162 6.64 -5.01 10.02
N ARG A 163 7.75 -5.70 10.27
CA ARG A 163 7.79 -6.84 11.18
C ARG A 163 7.49 -6.44 12.62
N LEU A 164 8.01 -5.29 13.06
CA LEU A 164 7.73 -4.71 14.37
C LEU A 164 6.22 -4.45 14.60
N VAL A 165 5.54 -3.88 13.61
CA VAL A 165 4.08 -3.63 13.69
C VAL A 165 3.30 -4.94 13.72
N GLU A 166 3.71 -5.95 12.94
CA GLU A 166 3.09 -7.27 12.92
C GLU A 166 3.29 -8.01 14.26
N ASP A 167 4.53 -8.11 14.73
CA ASP A 167 4.88 -8.86 15.94
C ASP A 167 4.31 -8.25 17.21
N LEU A 168 4.27 -6.91 17.29
CA LEU A 168 3.77 -6.20 18.46
C LEU A 168 2.28 -5.84 18.33
N ASN A 169 1.59 -6.30 17.28
CA ASN A 169 0.17 -6.02 17.03
C ASN A 169 -0.16 -4.52 17.10
N LEU A 170 0.72 -3.67 16.56
CA LEU A 170 0.54 -2.23 16.64
C LEU A 170 -0.60 -1.81 15.70
N ASN A 171 -1.50 -0.97 16.22
CA ASN A 171 -2.65 -0.48 15.47
C ASN A 171 -2.26 0.72 14.58
N VAL A 172 -1.39 0.47 13.60
CA VAL A 172 -0.92 1.44 12.61
C VAL A 172 -0.72 0.74 11.27
N ARG A 173 -1.12 1.41 10.19
CA ARG A 173 -0.81 0.97 8.82
C ARG A 173 0.43 1.68 8.32
N LEU A 174 1.39 0.97 7.76
CA LEU A 174 2.55 1.58 7.11
C LEU A 174 2.24 1.80 5.64
N VAL A 175 2.81 2.86 5.08
CA VAL A 175 2.75 3.17 3.65
C VAL A 175 4.18 3.40 3.18
N LEU A 176 4.65 2.54 2.28
CA LEU A 176 5.97 2.66 1.68
C LEU A 176 5.86 3.50 0.41
N CYS A 177 6.57 4.62 0.36
CA CYS A 177 6.54 5.52 -0.79
C CYS A 177 7.80 5.33 -1.67
N PRO A 178 7.69 5.42 -3.01
CA PRO A 178 8.82 5.24 -3.91
C PRO A 178 10.01 6.18 -3.63
N ILE A 179 11.19 5.76 -4.08
CA ILE A 179 12.40 6.58 -4.01
C ILE A 179 12.25 7.82 -4.91
N VAL A 180 12.41 9.00 -4.34
CA VAL A 180 12.57 10.24 -5.10
C VAL A 180 14.04 10.41 -5.47
N ARG A 181 14.30 10.66 -6.76
CA ARG A 181 15.63 10.86 -7.32
C ARG A 181 15.79 12.29 -7.83
N ASP A 182 17.02 12.78 -7.85
CA ASP A 182 17.39 13.95 -8.64
C ASP A 182 17.29 13.63 -10.14
N GLU A 183 17.34 14.66 -11.01
CA GLU A 183 17.23 14.51 -12.47
C GLU A 183 18.31 13.61 -13.07
N ASP A 184 19.48 13.53 -12.42
CA ASP A 184 20.59 12.67 -12.79
C ASP A 184 20.45 11.22 -12.28
N GLY A 185 19.39 10.93 -11.52
CA GLY A 185 19.05 9.61 -10.99
C GLY A 185 19.62 9.31 -9.60
N LEU A 186 20.37 10.23 -8.96
CA LEU A 186 20.83 10.04 -7.59
C LEU A 186 19.64 10.01 -6.62
N ALA A 187 19.56 9.00 -5.74
CA ALA A 187 18.56 8.98 -4.69
C ALA A 187 18.74 10.18 -3.74
N ILE A 188 17.66 10.91 -3.48
CA ILE A 188 17.71 12.11 -2.62
C ILE A 188 17.93 11.68 -1.16
N SER A 189 18.89 12.33 -0.51
CA SER A 189 19.28 12.09 0.88
C SER A 189 19.82 13.37 1.50
N SER A 190 19.53 13.63 2.79
CA SER A 190 20.16 14.72 3.55
C SER A 190 21.69 14.62 3.53
N ARG A 191 22.24 13.40 3.48
CA ARG A 191 23.69 13.15 3.39
C ARG A 191 24.33 13.56 2.06
N ASN A 192 23.53 13.84 1.01
CA ASN A 192 24.08 14.29 -0.27
C ASN A 192 24.78 15.65 -0.15
N VAL A 193 24.45 16.47 0.87
CA VAL A 193 25.10 17.76 1.15
C VAL A 193 26.60 17.62 1.45
N TYR A 194 27.04 16.44 1.90
CA TYR A 194 28.45 16.18 2.20
C TYR A 194 29.29 15.88 0.95
N LEU A 195 28.66 15.65 -0.20
CA LEU A 195 29.35 15.29 -1.43
C LEU A 195 29.89 16.54 -2.14
N LYS A 196 31.20 16.56 -2.38
CA LYS A 196 31.83 17.49 -3.33
C LYS A 196 31.38 17.18 -4.77
N PRO A 197 31.48 18.12 -5.73
CA PRO A 197 31.02 17.89 -7.11
C PRO A 197 31.57 16.61 -7.76
N ALA A 198 32.86 16.31 -7.57
CA ALA A 198 33.47 15.08 -8.09
C ALA A 198 32.90 13.82 -7.42
N GLN A 199 32.67 13.87 -6.10
CA GLN A 199 32.06 12.77 -5.34
C GLN A 199 30.60 12.56 -5.75
N ARG A 200 29.84 13.63 -5.99
CA ARG A 200 28.47 13.54 -6.50
C ARG A 200 28.41 12.82 -7.86
N LYS A 201 29.35 13.12 -8.77
CA LYS A 201 29.45 12.41 -10.06
C LYS A 201 29.72 10.91 -9.88
N SER A 202 30.60 10.55 -8.94
CA SER A 202 30.90 9.15 -8.59
C SER A 202 29.70 8.44 -7.96
N ALA A 203 28.93 9.12 -7.12
CA ALA A 203 27.73 8.58 -6.47
C ALA A 203 26.67 8.06 -7.45
N LEU A 204 26.62 8.61 -8.67
CA LEU A 204 25.72 8.13 -9.73
C LEU A 204 26.00 6.69 -10.17
N ALA A 205 27.13 6.09 -9.81
CA ALA A 205 27.38 4.68 -10.08
C ALA A 205 26.42 3.76 -9.33
N LEU A 206 25.90 4.19 -8.16
CA LEU A 206 24.93 3.40 -7.40
C LEU A 206 23.65 3.19 -8.21
N SER A 207 23.03 4.28 -8.68
CA SER A 207 21.81 4.19 -9.50
C SER A 207 22.06 3.48 -10.83
N ARG A 208 23.21 3.73 -11.49
CA ARG A 208 23.60 3.00 -12.71
C ARG A 208 23.73 1.48 -12.48
N SER A 209 24.27 1.06 -11.34
CA SER A 209 24.38 -0.37 -11.02
C SER A 209 23.00 -1.02 -10.86
N LEU A 210 22.05 -0.31 -10.25
CA LEU A 210 20.67 -0.80 -10.10
C LEU A 210 19.93 -0.87 -11.43
N TRP A 211 20.10 0.13 -12.30
CA TRP A 211 19.55 0.07 -13.67
C TRP A 211 20.17 -1.05 -14.49
N ARG A 212 21.47 -1.32 -14.32
CA ARG A 212 22.11 -2.48 -14.95
C ARG A 212 21.47 -3.79 -14.52
N ALA A 213 21.07 -3.92 -13.25
CA ALA A 213 20.32 -5.08 -12.78
C ALA A 213 18.95 -5.20 -13.47
N GLU A 214 18.21 -4.11 -13.59
CA GLU A 214 16.92 -4.09 -14.31
C GLU A 214 17.07 -4.48 -15.78
N GLU A 215 18.05 -3.91 -16.49
CA GLU A 215 18.34 -4.22 -17.89
C GLU A 215 18.59 -5.72 -18.10
N LEU A 216 19.40 -6.34 -17.24
CA LEU A 216 19.74 -7.76 -17.33
C LEU A 216 18.51 -8.64 -17.14
N ILE A 217 17.65 -8.29 -16.19
CA ILE A 217 16.41 -9.03 -15.95
C ILE A 217 15.43 -8.86 -17.11
N HIS A 218 15.36 -7.65 -17.68
CA HIS A 218 14.53 -7.39 -18.87
C HIS A 218 15.06 -8.11 -20.11
N SER A 219 16.37 -8.39 -20.17
CA SER A 219 16.98 -9.26 -21.19
C SER A 219 16.81 -10.76 -20.91
N GLY A 220 16.19 -11.12 -19.79
CA GLY A 220 15.86 -12.50 -19.44
C GLY A 220 16.92 -13.24 -18.62
N GLU A 221 17.90 -12.55 -18.02
CA GLU A 221 18.86 -13.17 -17.09
C GLU A 221 18.24 -13.28 -15.68
N PRO A 222 18.01 -14.50 -15.15
CA PRO A 222 17.41 -14.67 -13.84
C PRO A 222 18.43 -15.00 -12.75
N ASP A 223 19.70 -15.27 -13.09
CA ASP A 223 20.73 -15.65 -12.12
C ASP A 223 21.23 -14.43 -11.34
N ALA A 224 20.97 -14.41 -10.03
CA ALA A 224 21.35 -13.29 -9.19
C ALA A 224 22.86 -13.11 -9.11
N SER A 225 23.66 -14.18 -9.22
CA SER A 225 25.12 -14.10 -9.12
C SER A 225 25.72 -13.32 -10.29
N LYS A 226 25.26 -13.58 -11.52
CA LYS A 226 25.69 -12.86 -12.73
C LYS A 226 25.24 -11.40 -12.71
N ILE A 227 24.01 -11.14 -12.25
CA ILE A 227 23.52 -9.78 -12.11
C ILE A 227 24.38 -9.01 -11.10
N LEU A 228 24.69 -9.61 -9.95
CA LEU A 228 25.55 -9.01 -8.93
C LEU A 228 26.98 -8.74 -9.43
N GLU A 229 27.53 -9.63 -10.27
CA GLU A 229 28.83 -9.44 -10.92
C GLU A 229 28.82 -8.21 -11.83
N GLU A 230 27.81 -8.07 -12.69
CA GLU A 230 27.65 -6.91 -13.58
C GLU A 230 27.43 -5.60 -12.81
N MET A 231 26.59 -5.62 -11.77
CA MET A 231 26.42 -4.48 -10.86
C MET A 231 27.77 -4.08 -10.21
N ARG A 232 28.55 -5.07 -9.76
CA ARG A 232 29.87 -4.85 -9.15
C ARG A 232 30.85 -4.25 -10.16
N HIS A 233 30.84 -4.70 -11.40
CA HIS A 233 31.66 -4.11 -12.47
C HIS A 233 31.30 -2.64 -12.73
N VAL A 234 30.03 -2.26 -12.68
CA VAL A 234 29.61 -0.85 -12.80
C VAL A 234 30.20 0.00 -11.66
N LEU A 235 30.17 -0.50 -10.43
CA LEU A 235 30.66 0.21 -9.25
C LEU A 235 32.19 0.31 -9.22
N GLN A 236 32.92 -0.76 -9.56
CA GLN A 236 34.38 -0.82 -9.50
C GLN A 236 35.11 0.05 -10.55
N ARG A 237 34.39 0.59 -11.54
CA ARG A 237 34.95 1.54 -12.52
C ARG A 237 35.34 2.87 -11.90
N ASP A 238 34.79 3.22 -10.74
CA ASP A 238 35.13 4.46 -10.04
C ASP A 238 35.97 4.15 -8.78
N VAL A 239 37.21 4.63 -8.79
CA VAL A 239 38.19 4.39 -7.71
C VAL A 239 37.79 5.03 -6.37
N ARG A 240 36.85 5.98 -6.35
CA ARG A 240 36.35 6.60 -5.12
C ARG A 240 35.33 5.73 -4.39
N LEU A 241 34.81 4.70 -5.05
CA LEU A 241 33.78 3.84 -4.51
C LEU A 241 34.38 2.65 -3.78
N LYS A 242 33.99 2.49 -2.52
CA LYS A 242 34.20 1.27 -1.75
C LYS A 242 32.85 0.66 -1.43
N ILE A 243 32.55 -0.50 -2.03
CA ILE A 243 31.30 -1.24 -1.77
C ILE A 243 31.32 -1.71 -0.31
N ASP A 244 30.24 -1.42 0.41
CA ASP A 244 29.98 -1.95 1.76
C ASP A 244 29.24 -3.29 1.62
N TYR A 245 28.08 -3.27 0.95
CA TYR A 245 27.42 -4.48 0.50
C TYR A 245 26.71 -4.26 -0.83
N LEU A 246 26.47 -5.37 -1.53
CA LEU A 246 25.73 -5.44 -2.78
C LEU A 246 24.99 -6.79 -2.80
N ALA A 247 23.66 -6.76 -2.86
CA ALA A 247 22.84 -7.97 -2.72
C ALA A 247 21.55 -7.88 -3.53
N ILE A 248 21.02 -9.02 -3.94
CA ILE A 248 19.64 -9.16 -4.40
C ILE A 248 18.93 -10.06 -3.39
N VAL A 249 17.84 -9.57 -2.81
CA VAL A 249 17.16 -10.26 -1.71
C VAL A 249 15.70 -10.57 -2.05
N ASN A 250 15.20 -11.63 -1.43
CA ASN A 250 13.77 -11.90 -1.37
C ASN A 250 13.09 -10.80 -0.52
N PRO A 251 11.97 -10.22 -0.95
CA PRO A 251 11.37 -9.09 -0.27
C PRO A 251 10.66 -9.45 1.05
N VAL A 252 10.37 -10.73 1.29
CA VAL A 252 9.73 -11.22 2.51
C VAL A 252 10.76 -11.68 3.53
N SER A 253 11.63 -12.63 3.16
CA SER A 253 12.64 -13.16 4.10
C SER A 253 13.83 -12.21 4.26
N PHE A 254 14.05 -11.31 3.30
CA PHE A 254 15.23 -10.47 3.20
C PHE A 254 16.54 -11.25 3.11
N GLU A 255 16.45 -12.52 2.73
CA GLU A 255 17.60 -13.39 2.48
C GLU A 255 18.09 -13.21 1.04
N PRO A 256 19.39 -13.41 0.77
CA PRO A 256 19.92 -13.41 -0.59
C PRO A 256 19.18 -14.38 -1.52
N ALA A 257 18.77 -13.89 -2.68
CA ALA A 257 18.14 -14.70 -3.71
C ALA A 257 19.22 -15.34 -4.59
N SER A 258 19.10 -16.64 -4.90
CA SER A 258 19.91 -17.29 -5.93
C SER A 258 19.39 -17.00 -7.34
N ARG A 259 18.06 -16.86 -7.46
CA ARG A 259 17.37 -16.57 -8.71
C ARG A 259 16.40 -15.41 -8.49
N VAL A 260 16.39 -14.47 -9.42
CA VAL A 260 15.58 -13.25 -9.34
C VAL A 260 14.14 -13.54 -9.76
N SER A 261 13.19 -13.11 -8.93
CA SER A 261 11.76 -13.11 -9.22
C SER A 261 11.23 -11.68 -9.23
N ALA A 262 10.05 -11.47 -9.81
CA ALA A 262 9.34 -10.20 -9.68
C ALA A 262 9.16 -9.84 -8.19
N GLY A 263 9.42 -8.58 -7.84
CA GLY A 263 9.42 -8.09 -6.47
C GLY A 263 10.74 -8.28 -5.69
N ALA A 264 11.73 -9.00 -6.24
CA ALA A 264 13.06 -9.05 -5.63
C ALA A 264 13.70 -7.66 -5.53
N ILE A 265 14.51 -7.41 -4.51
CA ILE A 265 15.12 -6.10 -4.30
C ILE A 265 16.62 -6.20 -4.52
N ALA A 266 17.15 -5.42 -5.47
CA ALA A 266 18.58 -5.16 -5.52
C ALA A 266 18.92 -4.02 -4.55
N LEU A 267 19.88 -4.27 -3.67
CA LEU A 267 20.34 -3.37 -2.61
C LEU A 267 21.81 -3.03 -2.85
N VAL A 268 22.17 -1.77 -2.69
CA VAL A 268 23.57 -1.32 -2.70
C VAL A 268 23.83 -0.36 -1.53
N ALA A 269 24.94 -0.58 -0.83
CA ALA A 269 25.55 0.40 0.04
C ALA A 269 27.02 0.55 -0.34
N ALA A 270 27.48 1.80 -0.46
CA ALA A 270 28.87 2.10 -0.79
C ALA A 270 29.32 3.42 -0.17
N TYR A 271 30.61 3.51 0.08
CA TYR A 271 31.29 4.74 0.46
C TYR A 271 31.78 5.44 -0.80
N VAL A 272 31.43 6.73 -0.94
CA VAL A 272 32.09 7.66 -1.86
C VAL A 272 33.11 8.44 -1.03
N ASP A 273 34.38 8.05 -1.13
CA ASP A 273 35.43 8.43 -0.18
C ASP A 273 34.99 8.12 1.28
N ARG A 274 34.50 9.13 2.02
CA ARG A 274 34.03 8.98 3.42
C ARG A 274 32.50 9.02 3.57
N VAL A 275 31.77 9.38 2.52
CA VAL A 275 30.30 9.53 2.59
C VAL A 275 29.66 8.20 2.24
N ARG A 276 28.97 7.59 3.21
CA ARG A 276 28.23 6.35 3.00
C ARG A 276 26.85 6.63 2.40
N LEU A 277 26.56 6.02 1.27
CA LEU A 277 25.28 6.13 0.56
C LEU A 277 24.65 4.75 0.41
N ILE A 278 23.32 4.73 0.37
CA ILE A 278 22.52 3.54 0.11
C ILE A 278 21.56 3.82 -1.04
N ASP A 279 21.25 2.80 -1.81
CA ASP A 279 20.22 2.84 -2.83
C ASP A 279 19.62 1.44 -3.02
N ASN A 280 18.43 1.37 -3.62
CA ASN A 280 17.82 0.10 -3.99
C ASN A 280 16.89 0.26 -5.20
N THR A 281 16.60 -0.86 -5.85
CA THR A 281 15.49 -0.94 -6.79
C THR A 281 14.74 -2.24 -6.62
N ILE A 282 13.44 -2.18 -6.88
CA ILE A 282 12.57 -3.35 -6.89
C ILE A 282 12.48 -3.83 -8.34
N LEU A 283 12.88 -5.08 -8.53
CA LEU A 283 13.02 -5.72 -9.82
C LEU A 283 11.66 -6.27 -10.24
N GLY A 284 11.23 -5.97 -11.47
CA GLY A 284 9.92 -6.32 -11.96
C GLY A 284 9.86 -6.33 -13.50
N PRO A 285 8.73 -6.75 -14.08
CA PRO A 285 8.60 -6.86 -15.53
C PRO A 285 8.69 -5.49 -16.22
N VAL A 286 9.02 -5.53 -17.51
CA VAL A 286 9.09 -4.35 -18.36
C VAL A 286 7.76 -3.58 -18.31
N GLY A 287 7.83 -2.27 -18.11
CA GLY A 287 6.65 -1.39 -18.07
C GLY A 287 5.89 -1.37 -16.74
N ALA A 288 6.27 -2.17 -15.74
CA ALA A 288 5.68 -2.08 -14.40
C ALA A 288 5.98 -0.72 -13.74
N SER A 289 4.95 -0.07 -13.21
CA SER A 289 5.11 1.19 -12.47
C SER A 289 5.86 0.98 -11.15
N GLN A 290 6.31 2.06 -10.53
CA GLN A 290 6.94 1.97 -9.20
C GLN A 290 5.99 1.42 -8.14
N GLU A 291 4.69 1.74 -8.26
CA GLU A 291 3.65 1.21 -7.38
C GLU A 291 3.43 -0.29 -7.61
N ASP A 292 3.38 -0.74 -8.86
CA ASP A 292 3.25 -2.18 -9.18
C ASP A 292 4.42 -2.97 -8.62
N ARG A 293 5.64 -2.45 -8.75
CA ARG A 293 6.86 -3.08 -8.24
C ARG A 293 6.84 -3.15 -6.71
N LEU A 294 6.48 -2.05 -6.04
CA LEU A 294 6.29 -2.03 -4.58
C LEU A 294 5.27 -3.07 -4.14
N GLN A 295 4.16 -3.18 -4.86
CA GLN A 295 3.14 -4.19 -4.59
C GLN A 295 3.68 -5.61 -4.76
N MET A 296 4.43 -5.89 -5.84
CA MET A 296 5.07 -7.19 -6.04
C MET A 296 6.04 -7.53 -4.90
N ALA A 297 6.87 -6.58 -4.46
CA ALA A 297 7.78 -6.82 -3.34
C ALA A 297 7.02 -7.13 -2.05
N LEU A 298 5.98 -6.36 -1.74
CA LEU A 298 5.30 -6.45 -0.44
C LEU A 298 4.27 -7.57 -0.35
N SER A 299 3.79 -8.06 -1.49
CA SER A 299 2.76 -9.12 -1.62
C SER A 299 3.31 -10.47 -2.09
N ALA A 300 4.61 -10.60 -2.41
CA ALA A 300 5.20 -11.90 -2.78
C ALA A 300 5.06 -12.91 -1.61
N PRO A 301 4.63 -14.16 -1.84
CA PRO A 301 4.66 -15.20 -0.80
C PRO A 301 6.06 -15.83 -0.62
N ALA A 302 6.26 -16.52 0.51
CA ALA A 302 7.41 -17.38 0.77
C ALA A 302 7.56 -18.47 -0.32
N VAL A 303 8.82 -18.78 -0.66
CA VAL A 303 9.24 -19.63 -1.77
C VAL A 303 8.58 -21.01 -1.73
N THR A 304 7.90 -21.41 -2.83
CA THR A 304 7.69 -22.82 -3.16
C THR A 304 8.79 -23.30 -4.09
N THR A 305 9.35 -24.47 -3.79
CA THR A 305 10.35 -25.23 -4.57
C THR A 305 9.75 -25.78 -5.90
N PRO A 306 10.50 -26.51 -6.75
CA PRO A 306 11.14 -26.01 -7.95
C PRO A 306 10.66 -26.73 -9.22
N GLU A 307 9.36 -26.77 -9.49
CA GLU A 307 8.84 -27.33 -10.75
C GLU A 307 7.90 -26.41 -11.55
N ALA A 308 7.58 -25.20 -11.07
CA ALA A 308 6.86 -24.21 -11.89
C ALA A 308 7.86 -23.41 -12.74
N ARG A 309 7.90 -23.75 -14.03
CA ARG A 309 8.75 -23.15 -15.06
C ARG A 309 7.97 -22.13 -15.88
N ALA A 310 8.53 -20.93 -16.02
CA ALA A 310 8.34 -20.05 -17.17
C ALA A 310 9.65 -19.84 -17.92
N PRO A 311 9.58 -19.63 -19.25
CA PRO A 311 10.59 -18.87 -19.97
C PRO A 311 10.49 -17.39 -19.54
N GLY A 312 11.45 -16.94 -18.76
CA GLY A 312 11.70 -15.50 -18.53
C GLY A 312 10.84 -14.76 -17.49
N ILE A 313 9.91 -15.42 -16.78
CA ILE A 313 9.22 -15.06 -15.51
C ILE A 313 7.76 -15.55 -15.59
N ASP A 314 7.33 -16.39 -14.63
CA ASP A 314 6.00 -16.99 -14.58
C ASP A 314 4.96 -15.96 -14.16
N ALA A 315 4.41 -15.24 -15.14
CA ALA A 315 3.32 -14.29 -14.90
C ALA A 315 2.04 -15.00 -14.37
N GLU A 316 1.78 -16.25 -14.78
CA GLU A 316 0.57 -16.99 -14.38
C GLU A 316 0.67 -17.61 -12.97
N ALA A 317 1.84 -18.07 -12.54
CA ALA A 317 2.00 -18.62 -11.19
C ALA A 317 1.91 -17.54 -10.11
N VAL A 318 2.31 -16.30 -10.42
CA VAL A 318 2.12 -15.14 -9.54
C VAL A 318 0.64 -14.76 -9.46
N ILE A 319 -0.10 -14.86 -10.57
CA ILE A 319 -1.54 -14.59 -10.61
C ILE A 319 -2.33 -15.61 -9.78
N HIS A 320 -1.99 -16.90 -9.84
CA HIS A 320 -2.64 -17.96 -9.05
C HIS A 320 -2.15 -18.06 -7.59
N LYS A 321 -0.92 -17.62 -7.25
CA LYS A 321 -0.38 -17.70 -5.86
C LYS A 321 -0.86 -16.60 -4.92
N ILE A 322 -1.44 -15.53 -5.45
CA ILE A 322 -2.15 -14.51 -4.67
C ILE A 322 -3.40 -15.12 -3.98
N GLU A 323 -3.86 -16.30 -4.41
CA GLU A 323 -5.13 -16.89 -3.99
C GLU A 323 -5.11 -17.60 -2.60
N GLY A 324 -3.97 -17.69 -1.93
CA GLY A 324 -3.79 -18.35 -0.61
C GLY A 324 -3.93 -17.43 0.61
N CYS A 325 -4.96 -16.58 0.66
CA CYS A 325 -5.18 -15.52 1.66
C CYS A 325 -5.51 -16.04 3.09
N ARG A 326 -4.58 -16.75 3.74
CA ARG A 326 -4.85 -17.45 5.01
C ARG A 326 -4.49 -16.73 6.31
N ASP A 327 -4.06 -15.46 6.26
CA ASP A 327 -3.89 -14.63 7.47
C ASP A 327 -4.54 -13.24 7.32
N CYS A 328 -5.70 -13.14 6.66
CA CYS A 328 -6.41 -11.88 6.35
C CYS A 328 -7.00 -11.10 7.57
N ALA A 329 -6.30 -11.11 8.70
CA ALA A 329 -6.41 -10.13 9.79
C ALA A 329 -5.04 -9.65 10.34
N ALA A 330 -3.92 -10.08 9.76
CA ALA A 330 -2.56 -9.67 10.12
C ALA A 330 -1.68 -9.78 8.86
N ILE A 331 -0.65 -8.95 8.71
CA ILE A 331 0.30 -9.04 7.58
C ILE A 331 -0.27 -8.52 6.25
N SER A 332 -0.51 -7.22 6.25
CA SER A 332 0.25 -6.36 5.36
C SER A 332 0.33 -5.02 6.07
N THR A 333 1.22 -4.96 7.05
CA THR A 333 1.51 -3.70 7.73
C THR A 333 2.08 -2.68 6.76
N ILE A 334 2.44 -3.04 5.53
CA ILE A 334 2.43 -2.10 4.41
C ILE A 334 1.32 -2.52 3.44
N LEU A 335 0.21 -1.77 3.42
CA LEU A 335 -0.75 -1.80 2.32
C LEU A 335 -0.93 -0.40 1.78
N LEU A 336 -1.02 -0.36 0.45
CA LEU A 336 -1.45 0.74 -0.38
C LEU A 336 -2.64 1.52 0.25
N PRO A 337 -2.81 2.80 -0.11
CA PRO A 337 -3.99 3.61 0.22
C PRO A 337 -5.27 2.77 0.38
N PRO A 338 -5.89 2.71 1.57
CA PRO A 338 -7.10 1.93 1.78
C PRO A 338 -8.22 2.56 0.96
N ARG A 339 -8.80 1.84 -0.01
CA ARG A 339 -10.07 2.22 -0.70
C ARG A 339 -10.15 3.70 -1.16
N GLU A 340 -9.04 4.40 -1.32
CA GLU A 340 -9.00 5.80 -1.77
C GLU A 340 -9.25 5.93 -3.26
N PHE A 341 -9.09 4.84 -4.02
CA PHE A 341 -9.67 4.77 -5.35
C PHE A 341 -11.19 4.94 -5.31
N MET A 342 -11.88 4.42 -4.28
CA MET A 342 -13.34 4.48 -4.19
C MET A 342 -13.88 5.86 -3.81
N ALA A 343 -13.37 6.46 -2.74
CA ALA A 343 -13.82 7.81 -2.35
C ALA A 343 -13.50 8.87 -3.43
N SER A 344 -12.35 8.74 -4.10
CA SER A 344 -11.96 9.67 -5.16
C SER A 344 -12.78 9.48 -6.45
N TYR A 345 -13.06 8.24 -6.90
CA TYR A 345 -13.96 8.04 -8.05
C TYR A 345 -15.41 8.34 -7.70
N ILE A 346 -15.92 7.98 -6.52
CA ILE A 346 -17.30 8.28 -6.12
C ILE A 346 -17.50 9.80 -6.17
N LYS A 347 -16.57 10.57 -5.62
CA LYS A 347 -16.60 12.04 -5.68
C LYS A 347 -16.41 12.61 -7.09
N ARG A 348 -15.60 11.96 -7.95
CA ARG A 348 -15.34 12.39 -9.34
C ARG A 348 -16.50 12.08 -10.28
N ASP A 349 -17.06 10.87 -10.16
CA ASP A 349 -17.93 10.26 -11.15
C ASP A 349 -19.41 10.26 -10.72
N TYR A 350 -19.69 10.41 -9.41
CA TYR A 350 -21.03 10.54 -8.82
C TYR A 350 -21.12 11.84 -8.00
N PRO A 351 -21.21 13.01 -8.65
CA PRO A 351 -21.30 14.30 -7.95
C PRO A 351 -22.56 14.44 -7.09
N ASP A 352 -23.61 13.69 -7.42
CA ASP A 352 -24.84 13.56 -6.62
C ASP A 352 -25.10 12.08 -6.32
N LEU A 353 -24.87 11.65 -5.08
CA LEU A 353 -25.07 10.27 -4.63
C LEU A 353 -26.55 9.89 -4.54
N SER A 354 -27.46 10.86 -4.57
CA SER A 354 -28.90 10.63 -4.48
C SER A 354 -29.50 10.10 -5.78
N THR A 355 -28.78 10.18 -6.91
CA THR A 355 -29.28 9.67 -8.20
C THR A 355 -29.15 8.16 -8.32
N VAL A 356 -28.21 7.54 -7.60
CA VAL A 356 -27.98 6.10 -7.62
C VAL A 356 -29.14 5.39 -6.94
N ARG A 357 -29.77 4.46 -7.67
CA ARG A 357 -30.90 3.64 -7.20
C ARG A 357 -30.50 2.18 -7.02
N THR A 358 -29.49 1.73 -7.75
CA THR A 358 -29.11 0.32 -7.80
C THR A 358 -27.61 0.14 -7.58
N ALA A 359 -27.21 -0.79 -6.71
CA ALA A 359 -25.82 -1.19 -6.57
C ALA A 359 -25.60 -2.58 -7.17
N VAL A 360 -24.72 -2.68 -8.14
CA VAL A 360 -24.27 -3.92 -8.75
C VAL A 360 -23.10 -4.45 -7.94
N ILE A 361 -23.23 -5.66 -7.40
CA ILE A 361 -22.28 -6.32 -6.50
C ILE A 361 -21.74 -7.58 -7.20
N GLY A 362 -20.44 -7.61 -7.52
CA GLY A 362 -19.81 -8.77 -8.15
C GLY A 362 -18.61 -9.32 -7.37
N ARG A 363 -17.98 -10.35 -7.96
CA ARG A 363 -16.57 -10.71 -7.75
C ARG A 363 -15.86 -10.44 -9.07
N HIS A 364 -14.69 -9.82 -9.04
CA HIS A 364 -14.00 -9.33 -10.26
C HIS A 364 -14.69 -8.14 -10.94
N SER A 365 -15.26 -7.19 -10.19
CA SER A 365 -15.47 -5.84 -10.73
C SER A 365 -14.09 -5.19 -10.98
N THR A 366 -13.47 -5.63 -12.07
CA THR A 366 -12.18 -5.19 -12.59
C THR A 366 -11.01 -5.24 -11.60
N ALA A 367 -10.36 -6.42 -11.47
CA ALA A 367 -8.97 -6.53 -10.97
C ALA A 367 -7.95 -5.74 -11.83
N ARG A 368 -8.42 -5.13 -12.93
CA ARG A 368 -7.78 -4.06 -13.68
C ARG A 368 -8.82 -2.96 -13.94
N ALA A 369 -9.07 -2.11 -12.95
CA ALA A 369 -9.93 -0.92 -13.13
C ALA A 369 -9.47 -0.06 -14.32
N ASP A 370 -8.19 -0.18 -14.67
CA ASP A 370 -7.49 0.47 -15.77
C ASP A 370 -8.03 0.09 -17.17
N ASN A 371 -8.74 -1.02 -17.31
CA ASN A 371 -8.92 -1.66 -18.62
C ASN A 371 -10.35 -1.71 -19.18
N SER A 372 -11.36 -1.02 -18.61
CA SER A 372 -12.66 -0.93 -19.33
C SER A 372 -13.76 -0.03 -18.77
N PHE A 373 -13.85 0.23 -17.47
CA PHE A 373 -14.99 0.98 -16.92
C PHE A 373 -14.68 2.47 -16.68
N TYR A 374 -13.44 2.82 -16.29
CA TYR A 374 -13.14 4.15 -15.71
C TYR A 374 -12.07 4.98 -16.44
N ARG A 375 -11.60 4.57 -17.63
CA ARG A 375 -10.72 5.39 -18.48
C ARG A 375 -11.34 5.64 -19.86
N ASN A 376 -11.36 6.92 -20.26
CA ASN A 376 -11.63 7.37 -21.62
C ASN A 376 -10.65 6.69 -22.60
N GLY A 377 -11.14 5.91 -23.56
CA GLY A 377 -10.24 5.26 -24.52
C GLY A 377 -10.76 4.25 -25.54
N GLY A 378 -12.06 3.94 -25.59
CA GLY A 378 -12.67 3.30 -26.77
C GLY A 378 -12.71 1.77 -26.78
N ARG A 379 -13.88 1.25 -26.35
CA ARG A 379 -14.53 -0.07 -26.55
C ARG A 379 -14.72 -0.87 -25.25
N PRO A 380 -15.99 -1.17 -24.88
CA PRO A 380 -16.29 -2.00 -23.72
C PRO A 380 -15.74 -3.42 -23.91
N ASN A 381 -15.22 -4.02 -22.83
CA ASN A 381 -14.84 -5.42 -22.86
C ASN A 381 -16.08 -6.32 -22.79
N ARG A 382 -15.91 -7.64 -23.02
CA ARG A 382 -17.01 -8.61 -23.05
C ARG A 382 -17.87 -8.60 -21.78
N PHE A 383 -17.28 -8.35 -20.61
CA PHE A 383 -18.02 -8.25 -19.35
C PHE A 383 -18.89 -6.99 -19.33
N VAL A 384 -18.33 -5.82 -19.69
CA VAL A 384 -19.05 -4.55 -19.72
C VAL A 384 -20.22 -4.62 -20.70
N THR A 385 -20.01 -5.15 -21.90
CA THR A 385 -21.09 -5.33 -22.89
C THR A 385 -22.21 -6.21 -22.34
N ALA A 386 -21.86 -7.38 -21.78
CA ALA A 386 -22.87 -8.29 -21.23
C ALA A 386 -23.58 -7.71 -19.99
N LEU A 387 -22.89 -6.89 -19.19
CA LEU A 387 -23.49 -6.17 -18.07
C LEU A 387 -24.46 -5.08 -18.55
N TYR A 388 -24.12 -4.37 -19.62
CA TYR A 388 -25.01 -3.37 -20.23
C TYR A 388 -26.27 -4.02 -20.80
N ASP A 389 -26.14 -5.15 -21.50
CA ASP A 389 -27.29 -5.93 -21.97
C ASP A 389 -28.17 -6.43 -20.81
N LEU A 390 -27.53 -6.91 -19.73
CA LEU A 390 -28.21 -7.33 -18.51
C LEU A 390 -29.00 -6.19 -17.85
N LEU A 391 -28.42 -4.99 -17.77
CA LEU A 391 -29.07 -3.84 -17.15
C LEU A 391 -29.98 -3.07 -18.10
N GLY A 392 -29.98 -3.38 -19.40
CA GLY A 392 -30.75 -2.68 -20.43
C GLY A 392 -30.26 -1.27 -20.71
N ILE A 393 -28.96 -1.04 -20.63
CA ILE A 393 -28.34 0.26 -20.88
C ILE A 393 -27.38 0.18 -22.06
N SER A 394 -27.06 1.34 -22.62
CA SER A 394 -26.26 1.44 -23.84
C SER A 394 -24.79 1.81 -23.59
N ASP A 395 -24.52 2.56 -22.53
CA ASP A 395 -23.19 3.08 -22.24
C ASP A 395 -22.93 3.36 -20.75
N PHE A 396 -21.69 3.79 -20.48
CA PHE A 396 -21.25 4.11 -19.12
C PHE A 396 -21.88 5.39 -18.56
N ALA A 397 -22.21 6.36 -19.40
CA ALA A 397 -22.84 7.59 -18.95
C ALA A 397 -24.26 7.31 -18.45
N GLU A 398 -24.97 6.40 -19.10
CA GLU A 398 -26.25 5.87 -18.67
C GLU A 398 -26.11 5.02 -17.39
N PHE A 399 -25.09 4.16 -17.32
CA PHE A 399 -24.78 3.37 -16.11
C PHE A 399 -24.69 4.28 -14.88
N LYS A 400 -23.83 5.31 -14.92
CA LYS A 400 -23.57 6.18 -13.76
C LYS A 400 -24.77 7.00 -13.28
N LYS A 401 -25.81 7.17 -14.09
CA LYS A 401 -27.02 7.91 -13.66
C LYS A 401 -27.82 7.14 -12.61
N ARG A 402 -27.77 5.80 -12.65
CA ARG A 402 -28.68 4.93 -11.89
C ARG A 402 -27.96 3.83 -11.09
N PHE A 403 -26.78 3.44 -11.52
CA PHE A 403 -26.06 2.29 -11.02
C PHE A 403 -24.72 2.70 -10.42
N ILE A 404 -24.29 1.98 -9.37
CA ILE A 404 -22.90 1.90 -8.96
C ILE A 404 -22.43 0.44 -9.09
N LEU A 405 -21.17 0.25 -9.48
CA LEU A 405 -20.52 -1.06 -9.44
C LEU A 405 -19.61 -1.12 -8.22
N THR A 406 -19.80 -2.14 -7.40
CA THR A 406 -19.02 -2.42 -6.20
C THR A 406 -18.78 -3.93 -6.08
N ASP A 407 -17.95 -4.32 -5.12
CA ASP A 407 -17.69 -5.72 -4.81
C ASP A 407 -17.90 -6.00 -3.33
N ILE A 408 -18.45 -7.17 -3.04
CA ILE A 408 -18.53 -7.68 -1.68
C ILE A 408 -17.17 -8.23 -1.19
N ILE A 409 -16.31 -8.60 -2.14
CA ILE A 409 -15.00 -9.21 -1.93
C ILE A 409 -14.03 -8.59 -2.95
N HIS A 410 -13.14 -7.70 -2.52
CA HIS A 410 -11.92 -7.34 -3.29
C HIS A 410 -10.77 -8.34 -3.04
N CYS A 411 -11.05 -9.48 -2.38
CA CYS A 411 -10.06 -10.53 -2.20
C CYS A 411 -9.78 -11.19 -3.56
N HIS A 412 -8.51 -11.21 -3.94
CA HIS A 412 -8.02 -11.95 -5.11
C HIS A 412 -8.12 -13.47 -4.96
N ALA A 413 -8.47 -14.01 -3.78
CA ALA A 413 -8.65 -15.44 -3.61
C ALA A 413 -9.89 -15.90 -4.35
N SER A 414 -9.78 -16.99 -5.11
CA SER A 414 -10.88 -17.82 -5.57
C SER A 414 -10.93 -19.11 -4.73
N GLY A 415 -12.14 -19.62 -4.44
CA GLY A 415 -12.32 -20.91 -3.76
C GLY A 415 -13.22 -20.93 -2.51
N PRO A 416 -13.66 -22.13 -2.07
CA PRO A 416 -14.79 -22.32 -1.14
C PRO A 416 -14.49 -22.06 0.35
N ARG A 417 -13.36 -21.44 0.72
CA ARG A 417 -13.01 -21.15 2.13
C ARG A 417 -12.29 -19.82 2.31
N ILE A 418 -13.01 -18.72 2.10
CA ILE A 418 -12.59 -17.42 2.65
C ILE A 418 -12.91 -17.43 4.16
N PRO A 419 -11.96 -17.10 5.06
CA PRO A 419 -12.24 -17.05 6.49
C PRO A 419 -13.35 -16.03 6.81
N ASP A 420 -14.31 -16.43 7.65
CA ASP A 420 -15.44 -15.58 8.08
C ASP A 420 -15.00 -14.21 8.59
N LYS A 421 -13.88 -14.15 9.31
CA LYS A 421 -13.35 -12.89 9.86
C LYS A 421 -12.99 -11.90 8.75
N ALA A 422 -12.39 -12.39 7.66
CA ALA A 422 -12.03 -11.58 6.50
C ALA A 422 -13.30 -11.09 5.77
N MET A 423 -14.26 -12.01 5.59
CA MET A 423 -15.55 -11.69 4.99
C MET A 423 -16.36 -10.68 5.79
N ARG A 424 -16.37 -10.78 7.13
CA ARG A 424 -17.00 -9.79 8.02
C ARG A 424 -16.33 -8.41 7.92
N ASN A 425 -15.01 -8.37 7.72
CA ASN A 425 -14.33 -7.10 7.52
C ASN A 425 -14.64 -6.49 6.14
N CYS A 426 -14.61 -7.29 5.07
CA CYS A 426 -15.00 -6.85 3.72
C CYS A 426 -16.46 -6.39 3.68
N SER A 427 -17.37 -7.13 4.33
CA SER A 427 -18.78 -6.77 4.38
C SER A 427 -19.03 -5.48 5.14
N ARG A 428 -18.28 -5.20 6.22
CA ARG A 428 -18.33 -3.88 6.90
C ARG A 428 -18.01 -2.73 5.95
N HIS A 429 -17.05 -2.93 5.05
CA HIS A 429 -16.72 -1.90 4.07
C HIS A 429 -17.80 -1.74 2.98
N LEU A 430 -18.35 -2.85 2.47
CA LEU A 430 -19.50 -2.80 1.56
C LEU A 430 -20.68 -2.07 2.21
N ARG A 431 -21.00 -2.38 3.47
CA ARG A 431 -22.05 -1.71 4.25
C ARG A 431 -21.85 -0.20 4.31
N ASN A 432 -20.64 0.24 4.65
CA ASN A 432 -20.29 1.66 4.72
C ASN A 432 -20.35 2.35 3.35
N GLU A 433 -20.15 1.62 2.26
CA GLU A 433 -20.23 2.17 0.91
C GLU A 433 -21.67 2.30 0.45
N LEU A 434 -22.49 1.26 0.65
CA LEU A 434 -23.91 1.29 0.32
C LEU A 434 -24.64 2.40 1.11
N SER A 435 -24.22 2.67 2.36
CA SER A 435 -24.80 3.74 3.17
C SER A 435 -24.52 5.16 2.65
N LEU A 436 -23.56 5.34 1.73
CA LEU A 436 -23.31 6.62 1.06
C LEU A 436 -24.42 7.00 0.08
N PHE A 437 -25.24 6.03 -0.36
CA PHE A 437 -26.28 6.22 -1.36
C PHE A 437 -27.66 6.29 -0.67
N PRO A 438 -28.16 7.51 -0.35
CA PRO A 438 -29.37 7.67 0.45
C PRO A 438 -30.63 7.16 -0.26
N ASN A 439 -30.57 6.97 -1.57
CA ASN A 439 -31.69 6.65 -2.44
C ASN A 439 -31.62 5.24 -3.03
N LEU A 440 -30.69 4.41 -2.53
CA LEU A 440 -30.52 3.03 -2.95
C LEU A 440 -31.78 2.20 -2.63
N GLN A 441 -32.31 1.55 -3.66
CA GLN A 441 -33.56 0.78 -3.62
C GLN A 441 -33.32 -0.70 -3.98
N SER A 442 -32.30 -0.97 -4.78
CA SER A 442 -32.03 -2.34 -5.23
C SER A 442 -30.54 -2.68 -5.28
N LEU A 443 -30.27 -3.98 -5.20
CA LEU A 443 -28.96 -4.59 -5.36
C LEU A 443 -29.04 -5.60 -6.51
N VAL A 444 -28.02 -5.65 -7.37
CA VAL A 444 -27.86 -6.69 -8.40
C VAL A 444 -26.62 -7.48 -8.08
N VAL A 445 -26.77 -8.74 -7.69
CA VAL A 445 -25.70 -9.60 -7.19
C VAL A 445 -25.29 -10.59 -8.27
N LEU A 446 -24.05 -10.45 -8.74
CA LEU A 446 -23.51 -11.17 -9.89
C LEU A 446 -22.74 -12.42 -9.45
N GLY A 447 -23.30 -13.59 -9.74
CA GLY A 447 -22.64 -14.87 -9.56
C GLY A 447 -22.66 -15.43 -8.13
N GLU A 448 -22.22 -16.68 -8.03
CA GLU A 448 -22.32 -17.50 -6.82
C GLU A 448 -21.54 -16.92 -5.63
N ASP A 449 -20.33 -16.40 -5.87
CA ASP A 449 -19.50 -15.87 -4.79
C ASP A 449 -20.09 -14.63 -4.14
N ALA A 450 -20.65 -13.73 -4.96
CA ALA A 450 -21.31 -12.54 -4.48
C ALA A 450 -22.60 -12.89 -3.74
N TYR A 451 -23.34 -13.88 -4.25
CA TYR A 451 -24.52 -14.44 -3.58
C TYR A 451 -24.18 -14.92 -2.16
N TRP A 452 -23.18 -15.79 -2.00
CA TRP A 452 -22.77 -16.29 -0.69
C TRP A 452 -22.31 -15.17 0.25
N GLY A 453 -21.56 -14.20 -0.28
CA GLY A 453 -21.13 -13.03 0.48
C GLY A 453 -22.33 -12.24 1.02
N VAL A 454 -23.31 -11.97 0.16
CA VAL A 454 -24.46 -11.13 0.51
C VAL A 454 -25.33 -11.85 1.51
N GLN A 455 -25.70 -13.09 1.23
CA GLN A 455 -26.56 -13.90 2.09
C GLN A 455 -25.98 -14.02 3.51
N ARG A 456 -24.70 -14.35 3.62
CA ARG A 456 -24.07 -14.65 4.91
C ARG A 456 -23.58 -13.42 5.67
N PHE A 457 -23.08 -12.39 4.98
CA PHE A 457 -22.38 -11.27 5.62
C PHE A 457 -22.99 -9.91 5.37
N LEU A 458 -23.88 -9.73 4.39
CA LEU A 458 -24.66 -8.49 4.27
C LEU A 458 -26.02 -8.65 4.96
N LEU A 459 -26.69 -9.79 4.73
CA LEU A 459 -27.97 -10.16 5.33
C LEU A 459 -27.82 -10.93 6.66
N GLU A 460 -26.59 -11.29 7.02
CA GLU A 460 -26.26 -11.94 8.30
C GLU A 460 -26.99 -13.28 8.54
N ARG A 461 -27.32 -14.02 7.47
CA ARG A 461 -27.99 -15.33 7.58
C ARG A 461 -27.05 -16.44 8.00
N ASP A 462 -27.62 -17.44 8.68
CA ASP A 462 -26.87 -18.63 9.06
C ASP A 462 -26.60 -19.51 7.82
N PRO A 463 -25.40 -20.12 7.70
CA PRO A 463 -25.04 -20.91 6.51
C PRO A 463 -26.01 -22.05 6.18
N GLY A 464 -26.69 -22.60 7.19
CA GLY A 464 -27.67 -23.68 7.00
C GLY A 464 -29.00 -23.23 6.39
N GLU A 465 -29.28 -21.93 6.36
CA GLU A 465 -30.50 -21.33 5.80
C GLU A 465 -30.33 -20.94 4.32
N ILE A 466 -29.08 -20.91 3.83
CA ILE A 466 -28.74 -20.43 2.49
C ILE A 466 -28.80 -21.59 1.50
N GLN A 467 -29.68 -21.48 0.49
CA GLN A 467 -29.76 -22.47 -0.59
C GLN A 467 -28.52 -22.43 -1.50
N SER A 468 -28.21 -23.51 -2.21
CA SER A 468 -27.15 -23.46 -3.22
C SER A 468 -27.54 -22.50 -4.36
N PHE A 469 -26.56 -21.78 -4.88
CA PHE A 469 -26.79 -20.77 -5.93
C PHE A 469 -27.46 -21.36 -7.19
N SER A 470 -27.07 -22.57 -7.59
CA SER A 470 -27.67 -23.27 -8.72
C SER A 470 -29.17 -23.53 -8.53
N ASN A 471 -29.56 -23.99 -7.34
CA ASN A 471 -30.96 -24.28 -7.03
C ASN A 471 -31.76 -23.00 -6.82
N PHE A 472 -31.09 -21.93 -6.39
CA PHE A 472 -31.69 -20.65 -6.11
C PHE A 472 -32.04 -19.86 -7.39
N ILE A 473 -31.32 -20.06 -8.51
CA ILE A 473 -31.51 -19.27 -9.74
C ILE A 473 -32.43 -19.92 -10.80
N GLU A 474 -32.57 -21.25 -10.81
CA GLU A 474 -33.45 -21.93 -11.79
C GLU A 474 -34.93 -21.62 -11.49
N PRO A 475 -35.75 -21.14 -12.47
CA PRO A 475 -35.70 -21.48 -13.91
C PRO A 475 -35.47 -20.29 -14.88
N ASN A 476 -35.47 -19.04 -14.41
CA ASN A 476 -35.52 -17.83 -15.28
C ASN A 476 -34.17 -17.12 -15.47
N GLY A 477 -33.08 -17.65 -14.91
CA GLY A 477 -31.72 -17.09 -15.05
C GLY A 477 -31.41 -15.94 -14.09
N TRP A 478 -32.38 -15.46 -13.32
CA TRP A 478 -32.20 -14.60 -12.14
C TRP A 478 -33.40 -14.74 -11.19
N VAL A 479 -33.22 -14.35 -9.92
CA VAL A 479 -34.27 -14.34 -8.87
C VAL A 479 -34.26 -13.03 -8.10
N GLU A 480 -35.46 -12.52 -7.76
CA GLU A 480 -35.67 -11.36 -6.91
C GLU A 480 -35.99 -11.79 -5.47
N GLU A 481 -35.37 -11.10 -4.51
CA GLU A 481 -35.60 -11.24 -3.08
C GLU A 481 -35.75 -9.86 -2.45
N GLU A 482 -36.69 -9.67 -1.54
CA GLU A 482 -36.74 -8.48 -0.70
C GLU A 482 -36.09 -8.76 0.65
N ALA A 483 -35.12 -7.94 1.04
CA ALA A 483 -34.44 -8.09 2.32
C ALA A 483 -34.21 -6.73 3.00
N ARG A 484 -34.22 -6.74 4.34
CA ARG A 484 -33.80 -5.59 5.15
C ARG A 484 -32.30 -5.64 5.36
N ILE A 485 -31.63 -4.53 5.10
CA ILE A 485 -30.18 -4.41 5.29
C ILE A 485 -29.90 -3.43 6.41
N SER A 486 -29.27 -3.91 7.48
CA SER A 486 -28.95 -3.11 8.67
C SER A 486 -28.11 -1.87 8.36
N ALA A 487 -27.20 -1.98 7.39
CA ALA A 487 -26.35 -0.88 6.95
C ALA A 487 -27.07 0.24 6.17
N LEU A 488 -28.31 0.00 5.74
CA LEU A 488 -29.13 0.95 5.00
C LEU A 488 -30.28 1.47 5.87
N ASP A 489 -30.02 1.73 7.15
CA ASP A 489 -31.04 2.14 8.13
C ASP A 489 -32.22 1.15 8.23
N ASN A 490 -31.94 -0.14 8.09
CA ASN A 490 -32.94 -1.23 8.04
C ASN A 490 -34.00 -1.08 6.93
N ARG A 491 -33.70 -0.32 5.86
CA ARG A 491 -34.56 -0.23 4.69
C ARG A 491 -34.70 -1.58 4.00
N THR A 492 -35.90 -1.85 3.49
CA THR A 492 -36.14 -2.96 2.57
C THR A 492 -35.59 -2.59 1.21
N VAL A 493 -34.74 -3.45 0.65
CA VAL A 493 -34.22 -3.33 -0.72
C VAL A 493 -34.54 -4.58 -1.51
N LYS A 494 -34.71 -4.41 -2.82
CA LYS A 494 -34.87 -5.51 -3.78
C LYS A 494 -33.50 -6.03 -4.20
N ILE A 495 -33.24 -7.31 -4.06
CA ILE A 495 -31.98 -7.95 -4.40
C ILE A 495 -32.23 -8.91 -5.55
N PHE A 496 -31.59 -8.64 -6.69
CA PHE A 496 -31.63 -9.48 -7.88
C PHE A 496 -30.37 -10.32 -7.93
N TYR A 497 -30.50 -11.64 -7.83
CA TYR A 497 -29.38 -12.58 -7.96
C TYR A 497 -29.38 -13.15 -9.37
N CYS A 498 -28.25 -13.05 -10.08
CA CYS A 498 -28.14 -13.52 -11.46
C CYS A 498 -26.76 -14.15 -11.73
N HIS A 499 -26.63 -14.85 -12.86
CA HIS A 499 -25.33 -15.39 -13.26
C HIS A 499 -24.34 -14.26 -13.58
N HIS A 500 -23.06 -14.52 -13.31
CA HIS A 500 -22.03 -13.55 -13.63
C HIS A 500 -21.92 -13.33 -15.16
N PRO A 501 -21.90 -12.08 -15.67
CA PRO A 501 -21.92 -11.79 -17.11
C PRO A 501 -20.76 -12.40 -17.92
N SER A 502 -19.63 -12.70 -17.28
CA SER A 502 -18.50 -13.41 -17.93
C SER A 502 -18.82 -14.84 -18.35
N LEU A 503 -19.84 -15.47 -17.76
CA LEU A 503 -20.33 -16.81 -18.10
C LEU A 503 -21.30 -16.80 -19.30
N GLY A 504 -21.53 -15.63 -19.90
CA GLY A 504 -22.37 -15.41 -21.08
C GLY A 504 -23.78 -14.92 -20.73
N TYR A 505 -24.22 -13.85 -21.41
CA TYR A 505 -25.55 -13.23 -21.24
C TYR A 505 -26.72 -14.19 -21.45
N GLN A 506 -26.55 -15.26 -22.23
CA GLN A 506 -27.60 -16.26 -22.46
C GLN A 506 -28.04 -17.01 -21.19
N ARG A 507 -27.28 -16.93 -20.09
CA ARG A 507 -27.67 -17.53 -18.80
C ARG A 507 -28.57 -16.65 -17.94
N SER A 508 -28.62 -15.33 -18.17
CA SER A 508 -29.47 -14.40 -17.44
C SER A 508 -30.12 -13.40 -18.40
N PRO A 509 -31.46 -13.45 -18.60
CA PRO A 509 -32.14 -12.46 -19.43
C PRO A 509 -32.03 -11.05 -18.84
N SER A 510 -32.31 -10.03 -19.65
CA SER A 510 -32.28 -8.64 -19.21
C SER A 510 -33.12 -8.40 -17.96
N LEU A 511 -32.58 -7.62 -17.03
CA LEU A 511 -33.21 -7.11 -15.82
C LEU A 511 -33.86 -5.73 -16.04
N ALA A 512 -33.77 -5.17 -17.25
CA ALA A 512 -34.18 -3.81 -17.54
C ALA A 512 -35.60 -3.48 -17.06
N SER A 513 -36.59 -4.34 -17.35
CA SER A 513 -37.98 -4.12 -16.95
C SER A 513 -38.23 -4.32 -15.45
N ALA A 514 -37.38 -5.09 -14.76
CA ALA A 514 -37.50 -5.35 -13.32
C ALA A 514 -36.83 -4.26 -12.47
N LEU A 515 -35.91 -3.49 -13.05
CA LEU A 515 -35.15 -2.42 -12.40
C LEU A 515 -35.78 -1.02 -12.56
N VAL A 516 -36.93 -0.89 -13.25
CA VAL A 516 -37.64 0.38 -13.50
C VAL A 516 -38.33 0.93 -12.28
#